data_AF-A0A5C6FUZ3-F1
#
_entry.id   AF-A0A5C6FUZ3-F1
#
_cell.length_a   1.000
_cell.length_b   1.000
_cell.length_c   1.000
_cell.angle_alpha   90.00
_cell.angle_beta   90.00
_cell.angle_gamma   90.00
#
_symmetry.space_group_name_H-M   'P 1'
#
loop_
_entity.id
_entity.type
_entity.pdbx_description
1 polymer ?
#
loop_
_entity_poly.entity_id
_entity_poly.type
_entity_poly.pdbx_seq_one_letter_code
_entity_poly.pdbx_strand_id
1 'polypeptide(L)'
;MFIGGFQRGFLRRPFGSAAVGLVILVLLISVASGPTAFGAEGTSTLTDRSVTWPTWSQWQRVLTFRDYNSRVVILGTAVLGCAGGLVGSFTLLRGRALLGDAISHASLPGIALAFLIASAAGLDGKSLPTLLFGATISGLIGVAVILLIRNLTRLHEDAALGIVLSVFFGAGIALLGIVQQTQTGHAAGLEAFIYGKTASMGLADAKWIIAASGVAVTLCVLLFKEFKLLCFDESFAASRGLPVLLLDIALMSLVVAVSIVGLQAVGLVLMIALLVIPAAAARFWTQRMAPMTLIAATLGAISGIIGAAMSALFSKLPSGAMIVLVCTAFFAFSMFLGPQKGILGRTLRRLRLNRKIERQHLLRAIYETLERDASGVPDRFREFLSMQTLLPVRSWTPRQLERTIDRAQDDDLVRFRDRDQHVRLTRAGVNEAARLTRQHRLWELYLINYADIAPGRVDRDADAIEHVLEPEVVAELEDLLQHSPSRVQVPESPHPLDHGGAEDSGSGAKISVDDSVSDSQETSP
;
A
#
# COMPACT_ATOMS: atom_id res chain seq x y z
N MET A 1 23.37 12.12 36.17
CA MET A 1 23.35 11.42 37.47
C MET A 1 21.91 11.22 37.91
N PHE A 2 21.44 9.98 37.75
CA PHE A 2 20.42 9.30 38.55
C PHE A 2 18.98 9.86 38.61
N ILE A 3 18.03 9.23 37.92
CA ILE A 3 17.26 8.00 38.23
C ILE A 3 15.88 8.37 38.80
N GLY A 4 14.83 7.82 38.20
CA GLY A 4 13.61 7.48 38.93
C GLY A 4 12.33 7.74 38.14
N GLY A 5 11.72 6.67 37.62
CA GLY A 5 10.27 6.66 37.40
C GLY A 5 9.77 6.40 35.98
N PHE A 6 10.28 5.38 35.28
CA PHE A 6 9.53 4.82 34.15
C PHE A 6 9.61 3.28 34.13
N GLN A 7 9.19 2.66 35.24
CA GLN A 7 8.79 1.26 35.27
C GLN A 7 7.41 1.15 35.90
N ARG A 8 6.40 0.93 35.04
CA ARG A 8 5.25 0.02 35.19
C ARG A 8 4.13 0.50 34.28
N GLY A 9 3.87 -0.24 33.20
CA GLY A 9 2.67 0.01 32.39
C GLY A 9 2.74 -0.38 30.91
N PHE A 10 3.44 -1.45 30.51
CA PHE A 10 3.29 -1.96 29.14
C PHE A 10 3.38 -3.49 29.00
N LEU A 11 2.92 -4.20 30.03
CA LEU A 11 2.76 -5.65 29.99
C LEU A 11 1.33 -5.97 30.39
N ARG A 12 0.55 -6.37 29.37
CA ARG A 12 -0.69 -7.19 29.39
C ARG A 12 -1.81 -6.56 28.56
N ARG A 13 -1.78 -6.87 27.25
CA ARG A 13 -2.98 -7.29 26.51
C ARG A 13 -2.55 -8.30 25.43
N PRO A 14 -2.81 -9.61 25.59
CA PRO A 14 -2.65 -10.56 24.51
C PRO A 14 -3.87 -10.41 23.59
N PHE A 15 -3.80 -9.50 22.63
CA PHE A 15 -4.86 -9.29 21.65
C PHE A 15 -4.37 -9.73 20.26
N GLY A 16 -5.02 -10.76 19.70
CA GLY A 16 -4.87 -11.20 18.31
C GLY A 16 -4.53 -12.68 18.11
N SER A 17 -3.69 -13.27 18.98
CA SER A 17 -3.24 -14.68 18.81
C SER A 17 -4.36 -15.69 19.06
N ALA A 18 -5.28 -15.40 19.99
CA ALA A 18 -6.42 -16.26 20.27
C ALA A 18 -7.42 -16.32 19.10
N ALA A 19 -7.60 -15.24 18.33
CA ALA A 19 -8.54 -15.24 17.20
C ALA A 19 -8.00 -16.03 16.00
N VAL A 20 -6.71 -15.89 15.70
CA VAL A 20 -6.05 -16.69 14.64
C VAL A 20 -5.94 -18.16 15.06
N GLY A 21 -5.59 -18.43 16.32
CA GLY A 21 -5.58 -19.77 16.90
C GLY A 21 -6.97 -20.43 16.93
N LEU A 22 -8.03 -19.67 17.24
CA LEU A 22 -9.41 -20.15 17.23
C LEU A 22 -9.91 -20.43 15.81
N VAL A 23 -9.56 -19.61 14.82
CA VAL A 23 -9.90 -19.86 13.40
C VAL A 23 -9.20 -21.13 12.90
N ILE A 24 -7.91 -21.31 13.23
CA ILE A 24 -7.16 -22.54 12.89
C ILE A 24 -7.71 -23.75 13.65
N LEU A 25 -8.09 -23.62 14.92
CA LEU A 25 -8.65 -24.70 15.74
C LEU A 25 -10.07 -25.10 15.27
N VAL A 26 -10.92 -24.14 14.92
CA VAL A 26 -12.26 -24.39 14.34
C VAL A 26 -12.16 -25.04 12.96
N LEU A 27 -11.16 -24.67 12.15
CA LEU A 27 -10.87 -25.31 10.87
C LEU A 27 -10.32 -26.75 11.07
N LEU A 28 -9.47 -26.99 12.06
CA LEU A 28 -8.94 -28.31 12.39
C LEU A 28 -10.01 -29.28 12.94
N ILE A 29 -10.97 -28.81 13.74
CA ILE A 29 -12.05 -29.64 14.30
C ILE A 29 -13.04 -30.08 13.21
N SER A 30 -13.25 -29.27 12.17
CA SER A 30 -14.17 -29.59 11.06
C SER A 30 -13.67 -30.71 10.12
N VAL A 31 -12.38 -31.09 10.22
CA VAL A 31 -11.77 -32.19 9.46
C VAL A 31 -12.11 -33.57 10.05
N ALA A 32 -12.61 -33.65 11.30
CA ALA A 32 -12.71 -34.91 12.06
C ALA A 32 -14.05 -35.67 11.95
N SER A 33 -15.07 -35.16 11.25
CA SER A 33 -16.39 -35.81 11.14
C SER A 33 -16.75 -36.20 9.70
N GLY A 34 -16.86 -37.53 9.43
CA GLY A 34 -17.12 -38.18 8.12
C GLY A 34 -18.61 -38.19 7.69
N PRO A 35 -19.12 -39.16 6.88
CA PRO A 35 -18.52 -40.06 5.88
C PRO A 35 -19.11 -39.90 4.43
N THR A 36 -18.52 -40.67 3.50
CA THR A 36 -18.90 -41.10 2.12
C THR A 36 -20.21 -40.66 1.44
N ALA A 37 -20.11 -40.17 0.18
CA ALA A 37 -20.86 -40.68 -1.00
C ALA A 37 -20.44 -39.94 -2.29
N PHE A 38 -20.03 -40.69 -3.32
CA PHE A 38 -19.71 -40.20 -4.66
C PHE A 38 -20.99 -40.26 -5.51
N GLY A 39 -21.56 -39.11 -5.87
CA GLY A 39 -22.64 -39.01 -6.85
C GLY A 39 -22.07 -38.55 -8.19
N ALA A 40 -21.73 -39.50 -9.04
CA ALA A 40 -21.34 -39.24 -10.42
C ALA A 40 -22.60 -38.99 -11.26
N GLU A 41 -22.79 -37.75 -11.73
CA GLU A 41 -23.69 -37.46 -12.85
C GLU A 41 -23.02 -36.47 -13.81
N GLY A 42 -22.96 -36.87 -15.09
CA GLY A 42 -22.65 -35.98 -16.21
C GLY A 42 -21.50 -36.47 -17.09
N THR A 43 -21.83 -37.29 -18.10
CA THR A 43 -20.97 -37.59 -19.24
C THR A 43 -20.68 -36.32 -20.05
N SER A 44 -19.59 -35.62 -19.76
CA SER A 44 -19.10 -34.51 -20.59
C SER A 44 -17.93 -34.96 -21.47
N THR A 45 -18.10 -34.86 -22.78
CA THR A 45 -17.06 -35.08 -23.79
C THR A 45 -15.91 -34.09 -23.61
N LEU A 46 -14.67 -34.57 -23.81
CA LEU A 46 -13.41 -33.83 -23.59
C LEU A 46 -13.28 -32.52 -24.40
N THR A 47 -14.11 -32.34 -25.42
CA THR A 47 -14.11 -31.19 -26.35
C THR A 47 -15.08 -30.06 -25.99
N ASP A 48 -15.96 -30.21 -25.01
CA ASP A 48 -16.92 -29.16 -24.66
C ASP A 48 -16.24 -28.02 -23.87
N ARG A 49 -16.20 -26.81 -24.43
CA ARG A 49 -15.65 -25.60 -23.78
C ARG A 49 -16.76 -24.68 -23.22
N SER A 50 -18.01 -25.13 -23.21
CA SER A 50 -19.10 -24.33 -22.65
C SER A 50 -18.89 -24.12 -21.14
N VAL A 51 -18.90 -22.85 -20.73
CA VAL A 51 -18.94 -22.47 -19.31
C VAL A 51 -20.41 -22.57 -18.89
N THR A 52 -20.75 -23.66 -18.22
CA THR A 52 -22.09 -23.84 -17.66
C THR A 52 -22.21 -23.02 -16.39
N TRP A 53 -23.25 -22.16 -16.33
CA TRP A 53 -23.51 -21.37 -15.14
C TRP A 53 -23.98 -22.28 -13.99
N PRO A 54 -23.42 -22.12 -12.78
CA PRO A 54 -23.74 -23.00 -11.68
C PRO A 54 -25.19 -22.85 -11.22
N THR A 55 -25.87 -23.97 -11.00
CA THR A 55 -27.24 -24.00 -10.48
C THR A 55 -27.28 -23.60 -9.00
N TRP A 56 -28.39 -23.05 -8.50
CA TRP A 56 -28.54 -22.66 -7.08
C TRP A 56 -28.24 -23.80 -6.09
N SER A 57 -28.55 -25.04 -6.45
CA SER A 57 -28.20 -26.25 -5.67
C SER A 57 -26.68 -26.50 -5.58
N GLN A 58 -25.92 -26.14 -6.61
CA GLN A 58 -24.45 -26.25 -6.62
C GLN A 58 -23.81 -25.17 -5.74
N TRP A 59 -24.35 -23.95 -5.76
CA TRP A 59 -23.99 -22.89 -4.82
C TRP A 59 -24.19 -23.35 -3.38
N GLN A 60 -25.35 -23.90 -3.06
CA GLN A 60 -25.62 -24.46 -1.73
C GLN A 60 -24.64 -25.58 -1.37
N ARG A 61 -24.31 -26.50 -2.30
CA ARG A 61 -23.38 -27.62 -2.06
C ARG A 61 -21.95 -27.17 -1.73
N VAL A 62 -21.44 -26.16 -2.44
CA VAL A 62 -20.10 -25.60 -2.20
C VAL A 62 -20.08 -24.77 -0.91
N LEU A 63 -21.13 -23.97 -0.65
CA LEU A 63 -21.27 -23.20 0.59
C LEU A 63 -21.50 -24.08 1.83
N THR A 64 -22.12 -25.25 1.69
CA THR A 64 -22.32 -26.22 2.79
C THR A 64 -21.16 -27.21 2.96
N PHE A 65 -20.05 -27.05 2.22
CA PHE A 65 -18.85 -27.92 2.32
C PHE A 65 -19.15 -29.42 2.23
N ARG A 66 -20.17 -29.83 1.46
CA ARG A 66 -20.58 -31.24 1.37
C ARG A 66 -19.59 -32.09 0.58
N ASP A 67 -18.93 -31.52 -0.41
CA ASP A 67 -17.96 -32.23 -1.25
C ASP A 67 -16.58 -32.30 -0.56
N TYR A 68 -16.10 -33.53 -0.33
CA TYR A 68 -14.86 -33.79 0.41
C TYR A 68 -13.63 -33.09 -0.22
N ASN A 69 -13.45 -33.19 -1.54
CA ASN A 69 -12.32 -32.57 -2.23
C ASN A 69 -12.36 -31.04 -2.12
N SER A 70 -13.55 -30.44 -2.28
CA SER A 70 -13.73 -28.99 -2.14
C SER A 70 -13.38 -28.49 -0.74
N ARG A 71 -13.78 -29.22 0.31
CA ARG A 71 -13.43 -28.90 1.71
C ARG A 71 -11.92 -28.96 1.95
N VAL A 72 -11.27 -30.00 1.43
CA VAL A 72 -9.82 -30.20 1.56
C VAL A 72 -9.05 -29.08 0.85
N VAL A 73 -9.46 -28.73 -0.38
CA VAL A 73 -8.84 -27.65 -1.15
C VAL A 73 -9.02 -26.29 -0.50
N ILE A 74 -10.26 -25.93 -0.15
CA ILE A 74 -10.57 -24.64 0.48
C ILE A 74 -9.77 -24.46 1.78
N LEU A 75 -9.67 -25.50 2.61
CA LEU A 75 -8.97 -25.39 3.88
C LEU A 75 -7.45 -25.28 3.68
N GLY A 76 -6.88 -26.06 2.75
CA GLY A 76 -5.48 -25.95 2.37
C GLY A 76 -5.11 -24.57 1.83
N THR A 77 -5.89 -24.04 0.88
CA THR A 77 -5.65 -22.72 0.28
C THR A 77 -5.92 -21.57 1.25
N ALA A 78 -6.86 -21.71 2.18
CA ALA A 78 -7.13 -20.72 3.23
C ALA A 78 -5.94 -20.58 4.19
N VAL A 79 -5.42 -21.70 4.69
CA VAL A 79 -4.27 -21.70 5.62
C VAL A 79 -3.01 -21.23 4.89
N LEU A 80 -2.80 -21.69 3.65
CA LEU A 80 -1.70 -21.21 2.82
C LEU A 80 -1.79 -19.70 2.56
N GLY A 81 -2.97 -19.19 2.23
CA GLY A 81 -3.20 -17.75 2.01
C GLY A 81 -3.00 -16.93 3.29
N CYS A 82 -3.38 -17.48 4.45
CA CYS A 82 -3.07 -16.89 5.76
C CYS A 82 -1.57 -16.77 5.98
N ALA A 83 -0.82 -17.85 5.76
CA ALA A 83 0.64 -17.88 5.87
C ALA A 83 1.30 -16.92 4.87
N GLY A 84 0.86 -16.94 3.61
CA GLY A 84 1.34 -16.06 2.55
C GLY A 84 1.14 -14.58 2.88
N GLY A 85 -0.07 -14.19 3.30
CA GLY A 85 -0.35 -12.81 3.70
C GLY A 85 0.45 -12.36 4.93
N LEU A 86 0.65 -13.25 5.91
CA LEU A 86 1.42 -12.96 7.13
C LEU A 86 2.92 -12.81 6.85
N VAL A 87 3.53 -13.79 6.18
CA VAL A 87 4.96 -13.76 5.83
C VAL A 87 5.24 -12.64 4.83
N GLY A 88 4.36 -12.49 3.84
CA GLY A 88 4.43 -11.46 2.82
C GLY A 88 4.33 -10.03 3.37
N SER A 89 3.68 -9.82 4.52
CA SER A 89 3.66 -8.48 5.14
C SER A 89 5.00 -8.08 5.74
N PHE A 90 5.81 -9.02 6.22
CA PHE A 90 7.19 -8.74 6.66
C PHE A 90 8.12 -8.48 5.48
N THR A 91 8.03 -9.29 4.41
CA THR A 91 8.87 -9.09 3.21
C THR A 91 8.56 -7.76 2.53
N LEU A 92 7.28 -7.40 2.42
CA LEU A 92 6.84 -6.12 1.87
C LEU A 92 7.38 -4.93 2.70
N LEU A 93 7.26 -4.99 4.03
CA LEU A 93 7.76 -3.92 4.90
C LEU A 93 9.27 -3.75 4.86
N ARG A 94 9.99 -4.82 4.50
CA ARG A 94 11.44 -4.80 4.32
C ARG A 94 11.89 -4.40 2.92
N GLY A 95 10.97 -4.04 2.03
CA GLY A 95 11.29 -3.69 0.64
C GLY A 95 11.63 -4.90 -0.24
N ARG A 96 11.41 -6.13 0.23
CA ARG A 96 11.77 -7.38 -0.47
C ARG A 96 10.55 -8.09 -1.06
N ALA A 97 9.65 -7.35 -1.70
CA ALA A 97 8.41 -7.91 -2.22
C ALA A 97 8.66 -8.96 -3.32
N LEU A 98 9.71 -8.79 -4.12
CA LEU A 98 10.09 -9.70 -5.21
C LEU A 98 10.96 -10.89 -4.76
N LEU A 99 11.28 -11.00 -3.46
CA LEU A 99 12.06 -12.12 -2.96
C LEU A 99 11.35 -13.47 -3.21
N GLY A 100 10.02 -13.50 -3.09
CA GLY A 100 9.23 -14.70 -3.38
C GLY A 100 9.39 -15.16 -4.83
N ASP A 101 9.54 -14.22 -5.77
CA ASP A 101 9.73 -14.51 -7.20
C ASP A 101 11.10 -15.13 -7.47
N ALA A 102 12.15 -14.48 -6.96
CA ALA A 102 13.52 -15.01 -7.05
C ALA A 102 13.63 -16.42 -6.45
N ILE A 103 13.00 -16.68 -5.29
CA ILE A 103 12.99 -18.00 -4.65
C ILE A 103 12.24 -19.04 -5.49
N SER A 104 11.08 -18.66 -6.02
CA SER A 104 10.27 -19.52 -6.89
C SER A 104 11.10 -20.01 -8.07
N HIS A 105 11.79 -19.11 -8.77
CA HIS A 105 12.67 -19.47 -9.87
C HIS A 105 13.97 -20.18 -9.43
N ALA A 106 14.49 -19.85 -8.25
CA ALA A 106 15.60 -20.59 -7.64
C ALA A 106 15.26 -22.04 -7.30
N SER A 107 13.98 -22.37 -7.13
CA SER A 107 13.55 -23.74 -6.84
C SER A 107 13.54 -24.66 -8.08
N LEU A 108 13.36 -24.10 -9.29
CA LEU A 108 13.27 -24.84 -10.56
C LEU A 108 14.49 -25.73 -10.86
N PRO A 109 15.74 -25.24 -10.83
CA PRO A 109 16.91 -26.09 -11.06
C PRO A 109 17.02 -27.21 -10.02
N GLY A 110 16.59 -26.96 -8.77
CA GLY A 110 16.54 -27.97 -7.72
C GLY A 110 15.58 -29.12 -8.01
N ILE A 111 14.38 -28.80 -8.53
CA ILE A 111 13.38 -29.81 -8.93
C ILE A 111 13.94 -30.67 -10.07
N ALA A 112 14.51 -30.03 -11.10
CA ALA A 112 15.08 -30.74 -12.24
C ALA A 112 16.25 -31.63 -11.84
N LEU A 113 17.17 -31.12 -11.00
CA LEU A 113 18.33 -31.87 -10.54
C LEU A 113 17.92 -33.04 -9.63
N ALA A 114 16.96 -32.83 -8.72
CA ALA A 114 16.44 -33.91 -7.88
C ALA A 114 15.80 -35.03 -8.71
N PHE A 115 15.06 -34.68 -9.76
CA PHE A 115 14.52 -35.67 -10.71
C PHE A 115 15.65 -36.47 -11.38
N LEU A 116 16.66 -35.78 -11.93
CA LEU A 116 17.78 -36.43 -12.62
C LEU A 116 18.56 -37.36 -11.69
N ILE A 117 18.92 -36.89 -10.49
CA ILE A 117 19.67 -37.69 -9.51
C ILE A 117 18.85 -38.90 -9.06
N ALA A 118 17.57 -38.71 -8.73
CA ALA A 118 16.72 -39.81 -8.30
C ALA A 118 16.50 -40.85 -9.41
N SER A 119 16.31 -40.39 -10.66
CA SER A 119 16.19 -41.28 -11.83
C SER A 119 17.47 -42.06 -12.10
N ALA A 120 18.65 -41.43 -11.95
CA ALA A 120 19.95 -42.08 -12.12
C ALA A 120 20.24 -43.10 -10.99
N ALA A 121 19.75 -42.84 -9.78
CA ALA A 121 19.87 -43.73 -8.63
C ALA A 121 18.88 -44.91 -8.64
N GLY A 122 18.04 -45.04 -9.68
CA GLY A 122 17.01 -46.10 -9.77
C GLY A 122 15.85 -45.93 -8.80
N LEU A 123 15.72 -44.76 -8.16
CA LEU A 123 14.60 -44.39 -7.30
C LEU A 123 13.44 -43.82 -8.15
N ASP A 124 12.24 -43.75 -7.56
CA ASP A 124 11.13 -43.02 -8.16
C ASP A 124 11.44 -41.52 -8.21
N GLY A 125 12.01 -41.06 -9.33
CA GLY A 125 12.31 -39.65 -9.58
C GLY A 125 11.07 -38.75 -9.59
N LYS A 126 9.88 -39.35 -9.67
CA LYS A 126 8.58 -38.68 -9.58
C LYS A 126 8.08 -38.49 -8.14
N SER A 127 8.81 -39.01 -7.15
CA SER A 127 8.39 -38.90 -5.75
C SER A 127 8.35 -37.42 -5.34
N LEU A 128 7.14 -36.99 -5.03
CA LEU A 128 6.81 -35.60 -4.67
C LEU A 128 7.67 -35.08 -3.50
N PRO A 129 7.96 -35.86 -2.43
CA PRO A 129 8.89 -35.45 -1.38
C PRO A 129 10.32 -35.16 -1.89
N THR A 130 10.82 -35.96 -2.83
CA THR A 130 12.18 -35.80 -3.39
C THR A 130 12.30 -34.53 -4.23
N LEU A 131 11.27 -34.26 -5.05
CA LEU A 131 11.21 -33.03 -5.85
C LEU A 131 11.12 -31.78 -4.96
N LEU A 132 10.28 -31.81 -3.92
CA LEU A 132 10.17 -30.72 -2.94
C LEU A 132 11.47 -30.52 -2.15
N PHE A 133 12.18 -31.60 -1.82
CA PHE A 133 13.46 -31.52 -1.14
C PHE A 133 14.52 -30.85 -2.02
N GLY A 134 14.60 -31.22 -3.30
CA GLY A 134 15.43 -30.54 -4.29
C GLY A 134 15.09 -29.06 -4.45
N ALA A 135 13.79 -28.75 -4.57
CA ALA A 135 13.28 -27.37 -4.61
C ALA A 135 13.74 -26.56 -3.38
N THR A 136 13.69 -27.17 -2.20
CA THR A 136 14.03 -26.54 -0.92
C THR A 136 15.52 -26.25 -0.82
N ILE A 137 16.36 -27.23 -1.14
CA ILE A 137 17.81 -27.04 -1.15
C ILE A 137 18.19 -25.93 -2.13
N SER A 138 17.68 -25.99 -3.35
CA SER A 138 18.04 -25.00 -4.37
C SER A 138 17.51 -23.60 -4.05
N GLY A 139 16.29 -23.49 -3.49
CA GLY A 139 15.74 -22.23 -2.98
C GLY A 139 16.57 -21.64 -1.82
N LEU A 140 17.02 -22.47 -0.88
CA LEU A 140 17.91 -22.05 0.22
C LEU A 140 19.29 -21.61 -0.30
N ILE A 141 19.84 -22.30 -1.30
CA ILE A 141 21.06 -21.86 -1.98
C ILE A 141 20.83 -20.50 -2.65
N GLY A 142 19.69 -20.31 -3.33
CA GLY A 142 19.31 -19.02 -3.91
C GLY A 142 19.30 -17.90 -2.86
N VAL A 143 18.65 -18.13 -1.71
CA VAL A 143 18.66 -17.19 -0.57
C VAL A 143 20.08 -16.91 -0.07
N ALA A 144 20.90 -17.95 0.09
CA ALA A 144 22.28 -17.80 0.53
C ALA A 144 23.10 -16.97 -0.46
N VAL A 145 22.91 -17.16 -1.77
CA VAL A 145 23.56 -16.36 -2.82
C VAL A 145 23.09 -14.91 -2.79
N ILE A 146 21.78 -14.65 -2.61
CA ILE A 146 21.25 -13.28 -2.46
C ILE A 146 21.91 -12.59 -1.27
N LEU A 147 21.97 -13.26 -0.11
CA LEU A 147 22.61 -12.72 1.10
C LEU A 147 24.11 -12.51 0.90
N LEU A 148 24.79 -13.43 0.22
CA LEU A 148 26.21 -13.33 -0.08
C LEU A 148 26.52 -12.12 -0.96
N ILE A 149 25.76 -11.93 -2.04
CA ILE A 149 25.91 -10.77 -2.93
C ILE A 149 25.65 -9.49 -2.14
N ARG A 150 24.55 -9.42 -1.39
CA ARG A 150 24.21 -8.24 -0.58
C ARG A 150 25.30 -7.89 0.44
N ASN A 151 25.89 -8.87 1.11
CA ASN A 151 26.85 -8.64 2.20
C ASN A 151 28.28 -8.42 1.72
N LEU A 152 28.68 -9.03 0.60
CA LEU A 152 30.04 -8.92 0.07
C LEU A 152 30.21 -7.81 -0.98
N THR A 153 29.11 -7.30 -1.54
CA THR A 153 29.16 -6.29 -2.60
C THR A 153 28.41 -5.02 -2.24
N ARG A 154 28.61 -3.95 -3.01
CA ARG A 154 27.87 -2.68 -2.88
C ARG A 154 26.60 -2.63 -3.74
N LEU A 155 26.18 -3.76 -4.30
CA LEU A 155 24.99 -3.83 -5.15
C LEU A 155 23.72 -3.63 -4.33
N HIS A 156 22.73 -2.95 -4.93
CA HIS A 156 21.41 -2.84 -4.35
C HIS A 156 20.73 -4.22 -4.30
N GLU A 157 19.90 -4.44 -3.28
CA GLU A 157 19.22 -5.71 -3.07
C GLU A 157 18.35 -6.15 -4.27
N ASP A 158 17.72 -5.20 -4.95
CA ASP A 158 16.94 -5.48 -6.17
C ASP A 158 17.81 -6.05 -7.31
N ALA A 159 19.07 -5.61 -7.41
CA ALA A 159 20.01 -6.13 -8.40
C ALA A 159 20.45 -7.56 -8.05
N ALA A 160 20.69 -7.85 -6.77
CA ALA A 160 21.00 -9.21 -6.30
C ALA A 160 19.84 -10.18 -6.59
N LEU A 161 18.60 -9.75 -6.34
CA LEU A 161 17.39 -10.51 -6.69
C LEU A 161 17.32 -10.79 -8.20
N GLY A 162 17.54 -9.79 -9.04
CA GLY A 162 17.50 -9.93 -10.50
C GLY A 162 18.58 -10.87 -11.06
N ILE A 163 19.80 -10.81 -10.51
CA ILE A 163 20.90 -11.70 -10.91
C ILE A 163 20.56 -13.15 -10.57
N VAL A 164 20.14 -13.42 -9.33
CA VAL A 164 19.81 -14.78 -8.87
C VAL A 164 18.60 -15.33 -9.63
N LEU A 165 17.56 -14.52 -9.82
CA LEU A 165 16.41 -14.85 -10.64
C LEU A 165 16.84 -15.32 -12.04
N SER A 166 17.65 -14.51 -12.74
CA SER A 166 18.06 -14.78 -14.13
C SER A 166 18.92 -16.04 -14.26
N VAL A 167 19.91 -16.20 -13.38
CA VAL A 167 20.85 -17.34 -13.42
C VAL A 167 20.14 -18.64 -13.09
N PHE A 168 19.37 -18.68 -12.00
CA PHE A 168 18.68 -19.90 -11.60
C PHE A 168 17.55 -20.26 -12.55
N PHE A 169 16.84 -19.27 -13.09
CA PHE A 169 15.81 -19.54 -14.10
C PHE A 169 16.43 -20.12 -15.37
N GLY A 170 17.51 -19.50 -15.89
CA GLY A 170 18.21 -20.02 -17.07
C GLY A 170 18.76 -21.43 -16.85
N ALA A 171 19.38 -21.69 -15.69
CA ALA A 171 19.86 -23.02 -15.32
C ALA A 171 18.70 -24.03 -15.17
N GLY A 172 17.59 -23.62 -14.55
CA GLY A 172 16.42 -24.45 -14.35
C GLY A 172 15.76 -24.86 -15.67
N ILE A 173 15.59 -23.92 -16.61
CA ILE A 173 15.06 -24.21 -17.94
C ILE A 173 16.01 -25.10 -18.74
N ALA A 174 17.32 -24.86 -18.68
CA ALA A 174 18.31 -25.72 -19.34
C ALA A 174 18.26 -27.16 -18.82
N LEU A 175 18.23 -27.33 -17.48
CA LEU A 175 18.09 -28.65 -16.85
C LEU A 175 16.75 -29.31 -17.18
N LEU A 176 15.66 -28.54 -17.21
CA LEU A 176 14.34 -29.05 -17.59
C LEU A 176 14.31 -29.54 -19.04
N GLY A 177 14.98 -28.82 -19.95
CA GLY A 177 15.14 -29.25 -21.35
C GLY A 177 15.87 -30.60 -21.46
N ILE A 178 16.91 -30.83 -20.64
CA ILE A 178 17.59 -32.13 -20.56
C ILE A 178 16.65 -33.20 -20.01
N VAL A 179 15.91 -32.91 -18.93
CA VAL A 179 14.92 -33.83 -18.35
C VAL A 179 13.90 -34.26 -19.41
N GLN A 180 13.35 -33.32 -20.18
CA GLN A 180 12.34 -33.60 -21.19
C GLN A 180 12.85 -34.53 -22.30
N GLN A 181 14.14 -34.48 -22.65
CA GLN A 181 14.73 -35.37 -23.65
C GLN A 181 14.89 -36.82 -23.17
N THR A 182 14.80 -37.08 -21.86
CA THR A 182 14.82 -38.45 -21.32
C THR A 182 13.47 -39.15 -21.52
N GLN A 183 13.48 -40.47 -21.79
CA GLN A 183 12.26 -41.27 -22.03
C GLN A 183 11.25 -41.19 -20.87
N THR A 184 11.73 -40.97 -19.64
CA THR A 184 10.93 -40.80 -18.42
C THR A 184 10.45 -39.35 -18.18
N GLY A 185 11.03 -38.36 -18.86
CA GLY A 185 10.84 -36.94 -18.59
C GLY A 185 9.56 -36.34 -19.17
N HIS A 186 9.23 -36.63 -20.44
CA HIS A 186 7.96 -36.19 -21.04
C HIS A 186 6.74 -36.71 -20.27
N ALA A 187 6.85 -37.90 -19.66
CA ALA A 187 5.80 -38.53 -18.85
C ALA A 187 5.81 -38.12 -17.37
N ALA A 188 6.71 -37.22 -16.93
CA ALA A 188 6.79 -36.79 -15.53
C ALA A 188 5.75 -35.70 -15.18
N GLY A 189 5.18 -35.00 -16.17
CA GLY A 189 4.14 -33.99 -15.93
C GLY A 189 4.62 -32.82 -15.06
N LEU A 190 5.92 -32.48 -15.18
CA LEU A 190 6.61 -31.46 -14.38
C LEU A 190 6.11 -30.04 -14.71
N GLU A 191 5.74 -29.76 -15.96
CA GLU A 191 5.12 -28.49 -16.35
C GLU A 191 3.81 -28.27 -15.60
N ALA A 192 2.94 -29.27 -15.59
CA ALA A 192 1.69 -29.21 -14.84
C ALA A 192 1.91 -29.10 -13.31
N PHE A 193 3.05 -29.55 -12.79
CA PHE A 193 3.42 -29.34 -11.39
C PHE A 193 3.83 -27.90 -11.11
N ILE A 194 4.61 -27.28 -12.01
CA ILE A 194 5.06 -25.88 -11.88
C ILE A 194 3.87 -24.90 -11.94
N TYR A 195 2.88 -25.18 -12.80
CA TYR A 195 1.65 -24.39 -12.89
C TYR A 195 0.63 -24.68 -11.77
N GLY A 196 0.93 -25.62 -10.87
CA GLY A 196 0.07 -26.03 -9.76
C GLY A 196 -0.99 -27.05 -10.19
N LYS A 197 -1.26 -28.03 -9.30
CA LYS A 197 -2.26 -29.09 -9.52
C LYS A 197 -3.36 -29.05 -8.47
N THR A 198 -3.95 -27.88 -8.24
CA THR A 198 -4.97 -27.70 -7.19
C THR A 198 -6.16 -28.64 -7.36
N ALA A 199 -6.58 -28.88 -8.60
CA ALA A 199 -7.71 -29.75 -8.91
C ALA A 199 -7.48 -31.24 -8.60
N SER A 200 -6.22 -31.68 -8.50
CA SER A 200 -5.86 -33.06 -8.12
C SER A 200 -5.25 -33.16 -6.72
N MET A 201 -5.39 -32.11 -5.89
CA MET A 201 -4.82 -32.09 -4.55
C MET A 201 -5.51 -33.12 -3.66
N GLY A 202 -4.74 -34.09 -3.16
CA GLY A 202 -5.24 -35.11 -2.25
C GLY A 202 -5.31 -34.63 -0.79
N LEU A 203 -5.90 -35.46 0.08
CA LEU A 203 -5.90 -35.21 1.54
C LEU A 203 -4.47 -35.16 2.11
N ALA A 204 -3.56 -36.01 1.61
CA ALA A 204 -2.18 -36.06 2.09
C ALA A 204 -1.46 -34.73 1.81
N ASP A 205 -1.58 -34.20 0.60
CA ASP A 205 -0.98 -32.93 0.18
C ASP A 205 -1.54 -31.77 0.99
N ALA A 206 -2.86 -31.73 1.17
CA ALA A 206 -3.52 -30.71 1.96
C ALA A 206 -3.06 -30.73 3.43
N LYS A 207 -2.94 -31.91 4.04
CA LYS A 207 -2.42 -32.07 5.41
C LYS A 207 -1.00 -31.53 5.53
N TRP A 208 -0.14 -31.83 4.55
CA TRP A 208 1.21 -31.27 4.49
C TRP A 208 1.22 -29.75 4.37
N ILE A 209 0.38 -29.20 3.49
CA ILE A 209 0.24 -27.75 3.30
C ILE A 209 -0.22 -27.07 4.59
N ILE A 210 -1.25 -27.61 5.24
CA ILE A 210 -1.80 -27.07 6.48
C ILE A 210 -0.76 -27.16 7.60
N ALA A 211 -0.07 -28.30 7.74
CA ALA A 211 0.94 -28.50 8.76
C ALA A 211 2.11 -27.52 8.57
N ALA A 212 2.70 -27.46 7.38
CA ALA A 212 3.85 -26.62 7.10
C ALA A 212 3.50 -25.11 7.17
N SER A 213 2.35 -24.70 6.62
CA SER A 213 1.86 -23.33 6.72
C SER A 213 1.50 -22.95 8.16
N GLY A 214 0.96 -23.89 8.94
CA GLY A 214 0.65 -23.71 10.35
C GLY A 214 1.91 -23.53 11.20
N VAL A 215 2.96 -24.33 10.95
CA VAL A 215 4.28 -24.14 11.55
C VAL A 215 4.85 -22.77 11.17
N ALA A 216 4.74 -22.39 9.90
CA ALA A 216 5.23 -21.11 9.42
C ALA A 216 4.53 -19.92 10.12
N VAL A 217 3.20 -19.96 10.20
CA VAL A 217 2.40 -18.96 10.92
C VAL A 217 2.78 -18.92 12.40
N THR A 218 2.93 -20.07 13.04
CA THR A 218 3.30 -20.17 14.45
C THR A 218 4.66 -19.52 14.71
N LEU A 219 5.66 -19.85 13.88
CA LEU A 219 6.99 -19.27 13.99
C LEU A 219 6.98 -17.75 13.77
N CYS A 220 6.21 -17.27 12.79
CA CYS A 220 5.98 -15.84 12.54
C CYS A 220 5.37 -15.11 13.75
N VAL A 221 4.39 -15.74 14.42
CA VAL A 221 3.73 -15.17 15.59
C VAL A 221 4.65 -15.18 16.81
N LEU A 222 5.44 -16.24 17.00
CA LEU A 222 6.41 -16.34 18.09
C LEU A 222 7.53 -15.31 17.95
N LEU A 223 8.08 -15.16 16.73
CA LEU A 223 9.15 -14.21 16.39
C LEU A 223 8.62 -12.83 15.97
N PHE A 224 7.34 -12.53 16.24
CA PHE A 224 6.70 -11.30 15.75
C PHE A 224 7.41 -10.04 16.26
N LYS A 225 7.92 -10.06 17.49
CA LYS A 225 8.58 -8.89 18.11
C LYS A 225 9.94 -8.63 17.47
N GLU A 226 10.67 -9.70 17.21
CA GLU A 226 11.99 -9.75 16.61
C GLU A 226 11.92 -9.32 15.14
N PHE A 227 11.00 -9.91 14.37
CA PHE A 227 10.77 -9.51 12.97
C PHE A 227 10.24 -8.09 12.85
N LYS A 228 9.39 -7.63 13.78
CA LYS A 228 8.99 -6.23 13.83
C LYS A 228 10.20 -5.31 13.98
N LEU A 229 11.10 -5.61 14.92
CA LEU A 229 12.27 -4.77 15.12
C LEU A 229 13.18 -4.79 13.89
N LEU A 230 13.40 -5.97 13.32
CA LEU A 230 14.19 -6.17 12.10
C LEU A 230 13.65 -5.36 10.90
N CYS A 231 12.32 -5.25 10.74
CA CYS A 231 11.71 -4.51 9.63
C CYS A 231 11.79 -2.99 9.77
N PHE A 232 11.87 -2.44 11.00
CA PHE A 232 11.82 -1.00 11.21
C PHE A 232 13.19 -0.38 11.52
N ASP A 233 14.05 -1.09 12.27
CA ASP A 233 15.37 -0.60 12.63
C ASP A 233 16.33 -1.78 12.93
N GLU A 234 17.11 -2.14 11.90
CA GLU A 234 18.12 -3.20 11.98
C GLU A 234 19.26 -2.85 12.95
N SER A 235 19.69 -1.58 12.96
CA SER A 235 20.77 -1.08 13.82
C SER A 235 20.39 -1.08 15.29
N PHE A 236 19.14 -0.73 15.60
CA PHE A 236 18.60 -0.80 16.95
C PHE A 236 18.36 -2.24 17.42
N ALA A 237 17.98 -3.14 16.52
CA ALA A 237 17.94 -4.57 16.83
C ALA A 237 19.33 -5.12 17.20
N ALA A 238 20.37 -4.72 16.44
CA ALA A 238 21.75 -5.11 16.71
C ALA A 238 22.27 -4.56 18.06
N SER A 239 22.00 -3.28 18.38
CA SER A 239 22.43 -2.69 19.66
C SER A 239 21.73 -3.29 20.87
N ARG A 240 20.55 -3.88 20.68
CA ARG A 240 19.81 -4.67 21.68
C ARG A 240 20.34 -6.10 21.85
N GLY A 241 21.36 -6.50 21.08
CA GLY A 241 21.97 -7.84 21.12
C GLY A 241 21.20 -8.91 20.35
N LEU A 242 20.25 -8.53 19.47
CA LEU A 242 19.56 -9.51 18.63
C LEU A 242 20.46 -9.98 17.47
N PRO A 243 20.45 -11.29 17.14
CA PRO A 243 21.23 -11.82 16.02
C PRO A 243 20.51 -11.48 14.70
N VAL A 244 20.72 -10.26 14.21
CA VAL A 244 20.09 -9.71 13.00
C VAL A 244 20.20 -10.64 11.79
N LEU A 245 21.40 -11.15 11.50
CA LEU A 245 21.63 -12.05 10.38
C LEU A 245 20.81 -13.35 10.50
N LEU A 246 20.72 -13.91 11.72
CA LEU A 246 19.97 -15.14 11.96
C LEU A 246 18.47 -14.90 11.79
N LEU A 247 17.96 -13.74 12.25
CA LEU A 247 16.56 -13.36 12.07
C LEU A 247 16.23 -13.11 10.59
N ASP A 248 17.16 -12.52 9.83
CA ASP A 248 17.01 -12.37 8.39
C ASP A 248 16.93 -13.72 7.69
N ILE A 249 17.88 -14.63 7.97
CA ILE A 249 17.89 -16.00 7.44
C ILE A 249 16.60 -16.73 7.82
N ALA A 250 16.12 -16.58 9.07
CA ALA A 250 14.88 -17.20 9.53
C ALA A 250 13.66 -16.67 8.74
N LEU A 251 13.57 -15.36 8.52
CA LEU A 251 12.50 -14.76 7.71
C LEU A 251 12.57 -15.23 6.25
N MET A 252 13.74 -15.23 5.64
CA MET A 252 13.91 -15.69 4.26
C MET A 252 13.61 -17.19 4.12
N SER A 253 14.04 -18.01 5.08
CA SER A 253 13.71 -19.45 5.12
C SER A 253 12.21 -19.69 5.25
N LEU A 254 11.51 -18.83 5.97
CA LEU A 254 10.06 -18.88 6.10
C LEU A 254 9.35 -18.59 4.77
N VAL A 255 9.86 -17.61 4.01
CA VAL A 255 9.39 -17.33 2.65
C VAL A 255 9.63 -18.54 1.75
N VAL A 256 10.83 -19.13 1.79
CA VAL A 256 11.14 -20.36 1.04
C VAL A 256 10.18 -21.49 1.38
N ALA A 257 9.98 -21.77 2.66
CA ALA A 257 9.09 -22.84 3.12
C ALA A 257 7.65 -22.63 2.65
N VAL A 258 7.11 -21.42 2.82
CA VAL A 258 5.73 -21.10 2.41
C VAL A 258 5.59 -21.11 0.88
N SER A 259 6.58 -20.62 0.14
CA SER A 259 6.57 -20.65 -1.33
C SER A 259 6.59 -22.07 -1.89
N ILE A 260 7.43 -22.95 -1.35
CA ILE A 260 7.59 -24.32 -1.85
C ILE A 260 6.37 -25.18 -1.51
N VAL A 261 5.82 -25.01 -0.32
CA VAL A 261 4.57 -25.67 0.07
C VAL A 261 3.41 -25.18 -0.80
N GLY A 262 3.37 -23.87 -1.10
CA GLY A 262 2.33 -23.26 -1.92
C GLY A 262 2.43 -23.57 -3.41
N LEU A 263 3.63 -23.92 -3.91
CA LEU A 263 3.88 -24.31 -5.29
C LEU A 263 2.91 -25.40 -5.77
N GLN A 264 2.63 -26.39 -4.92
CA GLN A 264 1.73 -27.50 -5.28
C GLN A 264 0.28 -27.06 -5.39
N ALA A 265 -0.14 -26.22 -4.44
CA ALA A 265 -1.53 -25.81 -4.32
C ALA A 265 -1.90 -24.78 -5.38
N VAL A 266 -1.07 -23.77 -5.61
CA VAL A 266 -1.45 -22.59 -6.40
C VAL A 266 -0.57 -22.46 -7.65
N GLY A 267 0.64 -23.02 -7.64
CA GLY A 267 1.61 -22.85 -8.71
C GLY A 267 2.62 -21.74 -8.42
N LEU A 268 3.72 -21.76 -9.17
CA LEU A 268 4.92 -20.97 -8.90
C LEU A 268 4.66 -19.46 -8.96
N VAL A 269 4.04 -19.01 -10.06
CA VAL A 269 3.74 -17.59 -10.32
C VAL A 269 2.66 -17.07 -9.38
N LEU A 270 1.64 -17.89 -9.15
CA LEU A 270 0.45 -17.51 -8.39
C LEU A 270 0.75 -17.43 -6.88
N MET A 271 1.79 -18.13 -6.41
CA MET A 271 2.23 -18.05 -5.02
C MET A 271 2.82 -16.67 -4.66
N ILE A 272 3.52 -16.03 -5.59
CA ILE A 272 4.08 -14.68 -5.40
C ILE A 272 2.95 -13.68 -5.17
N ALA A 273 1.87 -13.79 -5.94
CA ALA A 273 0.70 -12.95 -5.78
C ALA A 273 0.07 -13.10 -4.37
N LEU A 274 0.02 -14.32 -3.83
CA LEU A 274 -0.47 -14.58 -2.46
C LEU A 274 0.43 -14.02 -1.35
N LEU A 275 1.73 -13.89 -1.60
CA LEU A 275 2.65 -13.21 -0.68
C LEU A 275 2.49 -11.69 -0.74
N VAL A 276 2.44 -11.12 -1.95
CA VAL A 276 2.56 -9.66 -2.14
C VAL A 276 1.21 -8.95 -2.06
N ILE A 277 0.18 -9.44 -2.75
CA ILE A 277 -1.07 -8.70 -2.96
C ILE A 277 -1.84 -8.49 -1.64
N PRO A 278 -2.07 -9.49 -0.77
CA PRO A 278 -2.78 -9.30 0.49
C PRO A 278 -2.03 -8.35 1.44
N ALA A 279 -0.70 -8.42 1.46
CA ALA A 279 0.15 -7.54 2.24
C ALA A 279 0.07 -6.08 1.74
N ALA A 280 0.08 -5.88 0.42
CA ALA A 280 -0.06 -4.58 -0.19
C ALA A 280 -1.47 -3.99 0.03
N ALA A 281 -2.51 -4.83 -0.09
CA ALA A 281 -3.90 -4.44 0.19
C ALA A 281 -4.07 -3.97 1.64
N ALA A 282 -3.48 -4.67 2.62
CA ALA A 282 -3.55 -4.31 4.03
C ALA A 282 -2.94 -2.93 4.35
N ARG A 283 -1.94 -2.48 3.57
CA ARG A 283 -1.24 -1.19 3.74
C ARG A 283 -2.17 0.01 3.57
N PHE A 284 -3.29 -0.14 2.85
CA PHE A 284 -4.29 0.91 2.65
C PHE A 284 -5.20 1.15 3.86
N TRP A 285 -5.29 0.16 4.76
CA TRP A 285 -6.22 0.17 5.90
C TRP A 285 -5.58 0.69 7.19
N THR A 286 -4.29 0.43 7.41
CA THR A 286 -3.61 0.77 8.67
C THR A 286 -2.11 1.03 8.51
N GLN A 287 -1.55 1.93 9.33
CA GLN A 287 -0.09 2.13 9.45
C GLN A 287 0.53 1.29 10.57
N ARG A 288 -0.29 0.66 11.43
CA ARG A 288 0.21 -0.15 12.54
C ARG A 288 0.51 -1.56 12.03
N MET A 289 1.72 -2.05 12.28
CA MET A 289 2.17 -3.35 11.75
C MET A 289 1.30 -4.53 12.21
N ALA A 290 0.96 -4.63 13.50
CA ALA A 290 0.17 -5.77 14.01
C ALA A 290 -1.22 -5.91 13.37
N PRO A 291 -2.05 -4.84 13.26
CA PRO A 291 -3.29 -4.96 12.50
C PRO A 291 -3.04 -5.10 11.00
N MET A 292 -1.95 -4.57 10.43
CA MET A 292 -1.62 -4.77 9.01
C MET A 292 -1.38 -6.26 8.70
N THR A 293 -0.56 -6.94 9.50
CA THR A 293 -0.25 -8.37 9.32
C THR A 293 -1.50 -9.23 9.52
N LEU A 294 -2.36 -8.87 10.47
CA LEU A 294 -3.64 -9.55 10.67
C LEU A 294 -4.56 -9.39 9.45
N ILE A 295 -4.72 -8.16 8.96
CA ILE A 295 -5.55 -7.87 7.78
C ILE A 295 -5.00 -8.62 6.57
N ALA A 296 -3.68 -8.59 6.32
CA ALA A 296 -3.05 -9.31 5.22
C ALA A 296 -3.30 -10.82 5.29
N ALA A 297 -3.13 -11.43 6.47
CA ALA A 297 -3.41 -12.85 6.70
C ALA A 297 -4.90 -13.18 6.47
N THR A 298 -5.82 -12.34 6.95
CA THR A 298 -7.26 -12.55 6.74
C THR A 298 -7.66 -12.38 5.28
N LEU A 299 -7.13 -11.39 4.57
CA LEU A 299 -7.39 -11.19 3.14
C LEU A 299 -6.85 -12.36 2.32
N GLY A 300 -5.64 -12.83 2.62
CA GLY A 300 -5.07 -14.01 1.97
C GLY A 300 -5.90 -15.27 2.21
N ALA A 301 -6.35 -15.51 3.45
CA ALA A 301 -7.22 -16.63 3.78
C ALA A 301 -8.58 -16.55 3.07
N ILE A 302 -9.24 -15.39 3.09
CA ILE A 302 -10.53 -15.17 2.43
C ILE A 302 -10.40 -15.34 0.91
N SER A 303 -9.32 -14.83 0.30
CA SER A 303 -9.05 -15.06 -1.11
C SER A 303 -8.86 -16.54 -1.45
N GLY A 304 -8.16 -17.28 -0.58
CA GLY A 304 -8.01 -18.72 -0.71
C GLY A 304 -9.34 -19.46 -0.68
N ILE A 305 -10.25 -19.06 0.23
CA ILE A 305 -11.60 -19.63 0.37
C ILE A 305 -12.46 -19.31 -0.84
N ILE A 306 -12.60 -18.02 -1.19
CA ILE A 306 -13.47 -17.58 -2.27
C ILE A 306 -12.94 -18.09 -3.62
N GLY A 307 -11.63 -17.98 -3.86
CA GLY A 307 -11.02 -18.44 -5.11
C GLY A 307 -11.14 -19.95 -5.31
N ALA A 308 -10.93 -20.75 -4.26
CA ALA A 308 -11.13 -22.19 -4.32
C ALA A 308 -12.61 -22.56 -4.49
N ALA A 309 -13.52 -21.87 -3.79
CA ALA A 309 -14.96 -22.09 -3.93
C ALA A 309 -15.46 -21.75 -5.35
N MET A 310 -15.00 -20.63 -5.93
CA MET A 310 -15.33 -20.25 -7.31
C MET A 310 -14.80 -21.28 -8.31
N SER A 311 -13.58 -21.77 -8.13
CA SER A 311 -13.02 -22.82 -8.99
C SER A 311 -13.78 -24.15 -8.88
N ALA A 312 -14.34 -24.47 -7.71
CA ALA A 312 -15.20 -25.64 -7.54
C ALA A 312 -16.60 -25.47 -8.18
N LEU A 313 -17.09 -24.24 -8.30
CA LEU A 313 -18.39 -23.91 -8.92
C LEU A 313 -18.32 -23.90 -10.45
N PHE A 314 -17.23 -23.39 -11.01
CA PHE A 314 -17.02 -23.30 -12.45
C PHE A 314 -16.09 -24.43 -12.90
N SER A 315 -16.68 -25.50 -13.42
CA SER A 315 -15.97 -26.64 -13.99
C SER A 315 -14.90 -26.14 -14.99
N LYS A 316 -13.64 -26.56 -14.80
CA LYS A 316 -12.47 -26.27 -15.68
C LYS A 316 -11.74 -24.94 -15.45
N LEU A 317 -12.05 -24.15 -14.41
CA LEU A 317 -11.21 -22.99 -14.02
C LEU A 317 -10.07 -23.38 -13.07
N PRO A 318 -8.80 -23.02 -13.34
CA PRO A 318 -7.67 -23.27 -12.43
C PRO A 318 -7.84 -22.54 -11.09
N SER A 319 -7.77 -23.27 -9.97
CA SER A 319 -8.04 -22.69 -8.64
C SER A 319 -7.04 -21.60 -8.27
N GLY A 320 -5.76 -21.79 -8.58
CA GLY A 320 -4.74 -20.79 -8.28
C GLY A 320 -4.98 -19.44 -8.97
N ALA A 321 -5.40 -19.46 -10.25
CA ALA A 321 -5.73 -18.24 -11.00
C ALA A 321 -6.93 -17.51 -10.37
N MET A 322 -7.96 -18.24 -9.97
CA MET A 322 -9.13 -17.65 -9.31
C MET A 322 -8.77 -17.01 -7.96
N ILE A 323 -7.91 -17.64 -7.16
CA ILE A 323 -7.43 -17.08 -5.90
C ILE A 323 -6.71 -15.74 -6.13
N VAL A 324 -5.88 -15.65 -7.17
CA VAL A 324 -5.17 -14.41 -7.51
C VAL A 324 -6.12 -13.33 -8.02
N LEU A 325 -7.10 -13.66 -8.85
CA LEU A 325 -8.12 -12.70 -9.28
C LEU A 325 -8.91 -12.13 -8.10
N VAL A 326 -9.26 -12.96 -7.12
CA VAL A 326 -9.92 -12.50 -5.88
C VAL A 326 -8.98 -11.61 -5.05
N CYS A 327 -7.71 -12.00 -4.88
CA CYS A 327 -6.71 -11.15 -4.23
C CYS A 327 -6.61 -9.77 -4.89
N THR A 328 -6.54 -9.74 -6.22
CA THR A 328 -6.46 -8.51 -7.01
C THR A 328 -7.72 -7.66 -6.88
N ALA A 329 -8.90 -8.28 -6.83
CA ALA A 329 -10.15 -7.57 -6.56
C ALA A 329 -10.15 -6.92 -5.17
N PHE A 330 -9.69 -7.63 -4.13
CA PHE A 330 -9.53 -7.04 -2.80
C PHE A 330 -8.47 -5.94 -2.73
N PHE A 331 -7.39 -6.08 -3.50
CA PHE A 331 -6.39 -5.03 -3.63
C PHE A 331 -6.98 -3.78 -4.29
N ALA A 332 -7.67 -3.92 -5.42
CA ALA A 332 -8.33 -2.81 -6.09
C ALA A 332 -9.34 -2.13 -5.15
N PHE A 333 -10.18 -2.91 -4.47
CA PHE A 333 -11.10 -2.40 -3.46
C PHE A 333 -10.38 -1.61 -2.36
N SER A 334 -9.29 -2.16 -1.81
CA SER A 334 -8.47 -1.51 -0.78
C SER A 334 -7.80 -0.23 -1.29
N MET A 335 -7.36 -0.21 -2.55
CA MET A 335 -6.74 0.95 -3.20
C MET A 335 -7.73 2.11 -3.38
N PHE A 336 -8.98 1.83 -3.71
CA PHE A 336 -10.01 2.87 -3.86
C PHE A 336 -10.55 3.35 -2.50
N LEU A 337 -10.88 2.43 -1.60
CA LEU A 337 -11.62 2.71 -0.35
C LEU A 337 -10.73 2.86 0.90
N GLY A 338 -9.42 2.65 0.77
CA GLY A 338 -8.48 2.70 1.89
C GLY A 338 -8.53 4.00 2.69
N PRO A 339 -8.77 3.98 4.01
CA PRO A 339 -8.89 5.20 4.82
C PRO A 339 -7.59 5.99 4.95
N GLN A 340 -6.44 5.32 4.85
CA GLN A 340 -5.11 5.90 5.09
C GLN A 340 -4.45 6.41 3.81
N LYS A 341 -4.48 5.58 2.75
CA LYS A 341 -3.76 5.80 1.48
C LYS A 341 -4.66 5.61 0.25
N GLY A 342 -5.97 5.45 0.45
CA GLY A 342 -6.90 5.24 -0.66
C GLY A 342 -7.04 6.49 -1.53
N ILE A 343 -7.22 6.26 -2.83
CA ILE A 343 -7.33 7.33 -3.83
C ILE A 343 -8.53 8.23 -3.50
N LEU A 344 -9.66 7.65 -3.11
CA LEU A 344 -10.86 8.42 -2.83
C LEU A 344 -10.70 9.31 -1.60
N GLY A 345 -10.12 8.78 -0.52
CA GLY A 345 -9.82 9.55 0.69
C GLY A 345 -8.86 10.70 0.42
N ARG A 346 -7.80 10.47 -0.35
CA ARG A 346 -6.82 11.50 -0.74
C ARG A 346 -7.46 12.58 -1.60
N THR A 347 -8.24 12.19 -2.61
CA THR A 347 -8.90 13.14 -3.51
C THR A 347 -9.97 13.96 -2.77
N LEU A 348 -10.76 13.36 -1.90
CA LEU A 348 -11.75 14.08 -1.09
C LEU A 348 -11.11 15.06 -0.11
N ARG A 349 -10.01 14.66 0.56
CA ARG A 349 -9.25 15.58 1.44
C ARG A 349 -8.67 16.74 0.64
N ARG A 350 -8.07 16.48 -0.52
CA ARG A 350 -7.54 17.52 -1.42
C ARG A 350 -8.62 18.47 -1.90
N LEU A 351 -9.79 17.95 -2.29
CA LEU A 351 -10.91 18.80 -2.71
C LEU A 351 -11.46 19.65 -1.56
N ARG A 352 -11.57 19.11 -0.35
CA ARG A 352 -11.98 19.89 0.83
C ARG A 352 -10.96 20.97 1.19
N LEU A 353 -9.68 20.65 1.09
CA LEU A 353 -8.58 21.57 1.35
C LEU A 353 -8.56 22.71 0.33
N ASN A 354 -8.59 22.38 -0.97
CA ASN A 354 -8.68 23.38 -2.04
C ASN A 354 -9.91 24.28 -1.86
N ARG A 355 -11.08 23.73 -1.49
CA ARG A 355 -12.28 24.53 -1.20
C ARG A 355 -12.09 25.48 -0.03
N LYS A 356 -11.43 25.04 1.04
CA LYS A 356 -11.12 25.88 2.22
C LYS A 356 -10.19 27.03 1.80
N ILE A 357 -9.14 26.72 1.05
CA ILE A 357 -8.14 27.68 0.55
C ILE A 357 -8.79 28.70 -0.39
N GLU A 358 -9.59 28.23 -1.38
CA GLU A 358 -10.33 29.10 -2.31
C GLU A 358 -11.21 30.10 -1.54
N ARG A 359 -11.92 29.63 -0.50
CA ARG A 359 -12.75 30.48 0.35
C ARG A 359 -11.92 31.49 1.15
N GLN A 360 -10.81 31.05 1.76
CA GLN A 360 -9.91 31.94 2.50
C GLN A 360 -9.33 33.03 1.60
N HIS A 361 -8.92 32.67 0.37
CA HIS A 361 -8.44 33.64 -0.61
C HIS A 361 -9.52 34.61 -1.08
N LEU A 362 -10.76 34.14 -1.29
CA LEU A 362 -11.89 35.02 -1.65
C LEU A 362 -12.10 36.09 -0.58
N LEU A 363 -12.22 35.67 0.68
CA LEU A 363 -12.47 36.59 1.80
C LEU A 363 -11.33 37.60 1.97
N ARG A 364 -10.09 37.14 1.89
CA ARG A 364 -8.91 38.00 1.99
C ARG A 364 -8.83 38.98 0.82
N ALA A 365 -9.06 38.54 -0.42
CA ALA A 365 -9.05 39.43 -1.58
C ALA A 365 -10.12 40.52 -1.45
N ILE A 366 -11.34 40.17 -1.03
CA ILE A 366 -12.39 41.16 -0.79
C ILE A 366 -11.95 42.16 0.30
N TYR A 367 -11.38 41.68 1.40
CA TYR A 367 -10.90 42.55 2.48
C TYR A 367 -9.77 43.49 2.03
N GLU A 368 -8.76 42.96 1.35
CA GLU A 368 -7.62 43.74 0.86
C GLU A 368 -8.06 44.78 -0.18
N THR A 369 -8.98 44.45 -1.09
CA THR A 369 -9.51 45.41 -2.05
C THR A 369 -10.32 46.52 -1.36
N LEU A 370 -11.14 46.18 -0.36
CA LEU A 370 -11.88 47.18 0.42
C LEU A 370 -10.93 48.08 1.23
N GLU A 371 -9.85 47.51 1.76
CA GLU A 371 -8.85 48.24 2.53
C GLU A 371 -8.02 49.19 1.63
N ARG A 372 -7.69 48.79 0.40
CA ARG A 372 -7.00 49.65 -0.58
C ARG A 372 -7.73 50.96 -0.84
N ASP A 373 -9.05 50.88 -0.98
CA ASP A 373 -9.89 52.04 -1.27
C ASP A 373 -10.38 52.76 0.00
N ALA A 374 -10.12 52.19 1.18
CA ALA A 374 -10.53 52.74 2.46
C ALA A 374 -9.48 53.73 3.00
N SER A 375 -9.59 54.98 2.57
CA SER A 375 -9.00 56.13 3.26
C SER A 375 -9.76 56.40 4.58
N GLY A 376 -9.71 55.46 5.54
CA GLY A 376 -10.14 55.67 6.93
C GLY A 376 -11.65 55.63 7.23
N VAL A 377 -12.50 55.06 6.36
CA VAL A 377 -13.97 55.00 6.59
C VAL A 377 -14.43 53.59 7.03
N PRO A 378 -14.89 53.38 8.28
CA PRO A 378 -15.26 52.07 8.83
C PRO A 378 -16.46 51.38 8.18
N ASP A 379 -17.35 52.12 7.50
CA ASP A 379 -18.63 51.59 6.99
C ASP A 379 -18.54 50.96 5.57
N ARG A 380 -17.39 51.05 4.89
CA ARG A 380 -17.21 50.52 3.52
C ARG A 380 -17.18 49.00 3.41
N PHE A 381 -16.95 48.28 4.51
CA PHE A 381 -17.06 46.81 4.51
C PHE A 381 -18.49 46.29 4.23
N ARG A 382 -19.46 47.19 4.06
CA ARG A 382 -20.85 46.91 3.67
C ARG A 382 -21.14 47.18 2.19
N GLU A 383 -20.19 47.74 1.44
CA GLU A 383 -20.34 48.04 0.03
C GLU A 383 -20.26 46.78 -0.84
N PHE A 384 -20.78 46.91 -2.05
CA PHE A 384 -20.83 45.87 -3.06
C PHE A 384 -19.61 46.03 -3.98
N LEU A 385 -18.85 44.94 -4.17
CA LEU A 385 -17.65 44.87 -5.00
C LEU A 385 -17.96 44.15 -6.30
N SER A 386 -17.54 44.74 -7.44
CA SER A 386 -17.69 44.10 -8.74
C SER A 386 -16.80 42.87 -8.86
N MET A 387 -17.33 41.79 -9.44
CA MET A 387 -16.56 40.58 -9.74
C MET A 387 -15.37 40.86 -10.67
N GLN A 388 -15.48 41.86 -11.55
CA GLN A 388 -14.40 42.27 -12.45
C GLN A 388 -13.18 42.82 -11.69
N THR A 389 -13.41 43.44 -10.52
CA THR A 389 -12.34 43.94 -9.66
C THR A 389 -11.63 42.81 -8.91
N LEU A 390 -12.33 41.71 -8.61
CA LEU A 390 -11.77 40.57 -7.87
C LEU A 390 -11.01 39.58 -8.77
N LEU A 391 -11.40 39.44 -10.03
CA LEU A 391 -10.74 38.55 -11.00
C LEU A 391 -9.23 38.77 -11.16
N PRO A 392 -8.70 40.00 -11.25
CA PRO A 392 -7.26 40.22 -11.43
C PRO A 392 -6.44 40.11 -10.14
N VAL A 393 -7.07 40.18 -8.96
CA VAL A 393 -6.37 40.18 -7.66
C VAL A 393 -5.67 38.84 -7.41
N ARG A 394 -6.19 37.75 -7.98
CA ARG A 394 -5.64 36.39 -7.87
C ARG A 394 -5.79 35.64 -9.20
N SER A 395 -5.12 34.51 -9.35
CA SER A 395 -5.16 33.65 -10.54
C SER A 395 -6.47 32.84 -10.68
N TRP A 396 -7.63 33.47 -10.48
CA TRP A 396 -8.94 32.82 -10.62
C TRP A 396 -9.44 32.81 -12.05
N THR A 397 -10.06 31.71 -12.46
CA THR A 397 -10.94 31.69 -13.64
C THR A 397 -12.35 32.20 -13.27
N PRO A 398 -13.13 32.78 -14.21
CA PRO A 398 -14.49 33.27 -13.94
C PRO A 398 -15.39 32.24 -13.27
N ARG A 399 -15.37 30.99 -13.76
CA ARG A 399 -16.15 29.87 -13.22
C ARG A 399 -15.70 29.44 -11.82
N GLN A 400 -14.40 29.56 -11.50
CA GLN A 400 -13.91 29.23 -10.16
C GLN A 400 -14.36 30.27 -9.15
N LEU A 401 -14.27 31.56 -9.51
CA LEU A 401 -14.68 32.66 -8.64
C LEU A 401 -16.19 32.59 -8.34
N GLU A 402 -17.02 32.41 -9.37
CA GLU A 402 -18.48 32.25 -9.22
C GLU A 402 -18.83 31.10 -8.25
N ARG A 403 -18.29 29.90 -8.50
CA ARG A 403 -18.50 28.74 -7.61
C ARG A 403 -18.01 28.96 -6.18
N THR A 404 -17.00 29.80 -5.97
CA THR A 404 -16.47 30.09 -4.64
C THR A 404 -17.35 31.09 -3.92
N ILE A 405 -17.89 32.08 -4.63
CA ILE A 405 -18.86 33.04 -4.12
C ILE A 405 -20.15 32.33 -3.72
N ASP A 406 -20.69 31.44 -4.56
CA ASP A 406 -21.90 30.67 -4.26
C ASP A 406 -21.77 29.89 -2.95
N ARG A 407 -20.64 29.18 -2.78
CA ARG A 407 -20.36 28.43 -1.55
C ARG A 407 -20.16 29.34 -0.34
N ALA A 408 -19.50 30.48 -0.51
CA ALA A 408 -19.31 31.44 0.57
C ALA A 408 -20.62 32.12 0.97
N GLN A 409 -21.59 32.19 0.06
CA GLN A 409 -22.95 32.63 0.33
C GLN A 409 -23.76 31.56 1.07
N ASP A 410 -23.62 30.28 0.73
CA ASP A 410 -24.20 29.16 1.51
C ASP A 410 -23.70 29.16 2.96
N ASP A 411 -22.45 29.55 3.19
CA ASP A 411 -21.82 29.69 4.52
C ASP A 411 -22.20 31.02 5.25
N ASP A 412 -23.09 31.86 4.69
CA ASP A 412 -23.45 33.21 5.18
C ASP A 412 -22.26 34.15 5.43
N LEU A 413 -21.16 33.97 4.70
CA LEU A 413 -19.98 34.84 4.76
C LEU A 413 -20.09 35.99 3.75
N VAL A 414 -20.83 35.76 2.66
CA VAL A 414 -20.92 36.67 1.52
C VAL A 414 -22.37 36.79 1.05
N ARG A 415 -22.75 37.94 0.50
CA ARG A 415 -24.01 38.15 -0.22
C ARG A 415 -23.69 38.53 -1.66
N PHE A 416 -24.15 37.71 -2.60
CA PHE A 416 -24.07 38.01 -4.02
C PHE A 416 -25.35 38.67 -4.53
N ARG A 417 -25.21 39.63 -5.46
CA ARG A 417 -26.31 40.21 -6.20
C ARG A 417 -26.13 39.87 -7.69
N ASP A 418 -26.88 38.87 -8.15
CA ASP A 418 -26.80 38.33 -9.52
C ASP A 418 -26.96 39.39 -10.62
N ARG A 419 -27.89 40.35 -10.45
CA ARG A 419 -28.20 41.34 -11.49
C ARG A 419 -27.02 42.23 -11.87
N ASP A 420 -26.15 42.52 -10.91
CA ASP A 420 -25.04 43.46 -11.09
C ASP A 420 -23.68 42.74 -11.06
N GLN A 421 -23.62 41.43 -10.79
CA GLN A 421 -22.38 40.68 -10.48
C GLN A 421 -21.55 41.32 -9.35
N HIS A 422 -22.22 41.78 -8.29
CA HIS A 422 -21.55 42.36 -7.15
C HIS A 422 -21.61 41.47 -5.90
N VAL A 423 -20.52 41.47 -5.16
CA VAL A 423 -20.27 40.65 -3.97
C VAL A 423 -20.11 41.56 -2.75
N ARG A 424 -20.71 41.20 -1.62
CA ARG A 424 -20.58 41.95 -0.35
C ARG A 424 -20.27 40.99 0.79
N LEU A 425 -19.40 41.37 1.73
CA LEU A 425 -19.20 40.60 2.97
C LEU A 425 -20.41 40.75 3.92
N THR A 426 -20.81 39.67 4.56
CA THR A 426 -21.74 39.74 5.70
C THR A 426 -21.01 40.20 6.96
N ARG A 427 -21.71 40.45 8.07
CA ARG A 427 -21.06 40.74 9.36
C ARG A 427 -20.12 39.60 9.79
N ALA A 428 -20.55 38.35 9.59
CA ALA A 428 -19.73 37.17 9.85
C ALA A 428 -18.53 37.12 8.90
N GLY A 429 -18.74 37.39 7.61
CA GLY A 429 -17.69 37.45 6.60
C GLY A 429 -16.62 38.51 6.87
N VAL A 430 -17.00 39.70 7.33
CA VAL A 430 -16.03 40.76 7.69
C VAL A 430 -15.11 40.31 8.83
N ASN A 431 -15.68 39.72 9.89
CA ASN A 431 -14.89 39.22 11.02
C ASN A 431 -13.95 38.08 10.61
N GLU A 432 -14.46 37.15 9.78
CA GLU A 432 -13.69 36.04 9.24
C GLU A 432 -12.56 36.52 8.34
N ALA A 433 -12.85 37.43 7.41
CA ALA A 433 -11.89 38.00 6.47
C ALA A 433 -10.81 38.80 7.21
N ALA A 434 -11.19 39.65 8.17
CA ALA A 434 -10.24 40.40 9.00
C ALA A 434 -9.30 39.46 9.76
N ARG A 435 -9.84 38.37 10.35
CA ARG A 435 -9.03 37.36 11.04
C ARG A 435 -8.04 36.67 10.11
N LEU A 436 -8.50 36.23 8.93
CA LEU A 436 -7.66 35.56 7.94
C LEU A 436 -6.56 36.48 7.39
N THR A 437 -6.90 37.73 7.04
CA THR A 437 -5.93 38.72 6.57
C THR A 437 -4.90 39.02 7.65
N ARG A 438 -5.32 39.17 8.91
CA ARG A 438 -4.42 39.38 10.05
C ARG A 438 -3.46 38.20 10.25
N GLN A 439 -3.97 36.97 10.27
CA GLN A 439 -3.12 35.77 10.41
C GLN A 439 -2.09 35.71 9.28
N HIS A 440 -2.49 36.05 8.06
CA HIS A 440 -1.57 36.05 6.93
C HIS A 440 -0.48 37.11 7.05
N ARG A 441 -0.81 38.35 7.41
CA ARG A 441 0.17 39.44 7.55
C ARG A 441 1.15 39.19 8.69
N LEU A 442 0.68 38.65 9.81
CA LEU A 442 1.55 38.21 10.92
C LEU A 442 2.55 37.16 10.44
N TRP A 443 2.11 36.23 9.59
CA TRP A 443 2.97 35.22 9.01
C TRP A 443 4.00 35.80 8.03
N GLU A 444 3.60 36.73 7.16
CA GLU A 444 4.53 37.44 6.27
C GLU A 444 5.59 38.19 7.09
N LEU A 445 5.19 38.89 8.15
CA LEU A 445 6.11 39.58 9.07
C LEU A 445 7.05 38.61 9.78
N TYR A 446 6.55 37.46 10.23
CA TYR A 446 7.38 36.42 10.83
C TYR A 446 8.42 35.90 9.84
N LEU A 447 8.02 35.58 8.60
CA LEU A 447 8.94 35.12 7.57
C LEU A 447 9.97 36.18 7.20
N ILE A 448 9.59 37.46 7.09
CA ILE A 448 10.52 38.54 6.75
C ILE A 448 11.55 38.75 7.88
N ASN A 449 11.12 38.73 9.14
CA ASN A 449 11.99 39.05 10.28
C ASN A 449 12.75 37.85 10.86
N TYR A 450 12.25 36.63 10.67
CA TYR A 450 12.78 35.41 11.30
C TYR A 450 13.09 34.28 10.30
N ALA A 451 13.16 34.56 8.98
CA ALA A 451 13.48 33.58 7.93
C ALA A 451 14.77 32.77 8.21
N ASP A 452 15.78 33.40 8.82
CA ASP A 452 17.07 32.75 9.13
C ASP A 452 16.96 31.61 10.17
N ILE A 453 15.84 31.50 10.88
CA ILE A 453 15.59 30.49 11.93
C ILE A 453 14.78 29.29 11.41
N ALA A 454 14.22 29.38 10.20
CA ALA A 454 13.18 28.49 9.70
C ALA A 454 13.59 27.14 9.04
N PRO A 455 14.84 26.85 8.59
CA PRO A 455 15.09 25.61 7.84
C PRO A 455 14.91 24.32 8.65
N GLY A 456 14.95 24.39 10.00
CA GLY A 456 14.91 23.22 10.88
C GLY A 456 13.55 22.89 11.50
N ARG A 457 12.53 23.75 11.36
CA ARG A 457 11.22 23.60 12.04
C ARG A 457 10.00 23.58 11.10
N VAL A 458 10.18 23.90 9.83
CA VAL A 458 9.09 23.94 8.83
C VAL A 458 9.05 22.61 8.08
N ASP A 459 8.32 21.63 8.62
CA ASP A 459 8.05 20.38 7.92
C ASP A 459 7.02 20.60 6.79
N ARG A 460 7.12 19.80 5.73
CA ARG A 460 6.69 20.05 4.33
C ARG A 460 5.19 20.27 4.01
N ASP A 461 4.32 20.55 4.97
CA ASP A 461 2.89 20.77 4.71
C ASP A 461 2.50 22.25 4.90
N ALA A 462 2.56 23.02 3.80
CA ALA A 462 2.20 24.45 3.75
C ALA A 462 0.81 24.77 4.36
N ASP A 463 -0.13 23.82 4.35
CA ASP A 463 -1.49 23.98 4.90
C ASP A 463 -1.62 23.65 6.40
N ALA A 464 -0.62 23.01 7.01
CA ALA A 464 -0.63 22.66 8.44
C ALA A 464 0.09 23.69 9.33
N ILE A 465 0.69 24.72 8.74
CA ILE A 465 1.58 25.67 9.42
C ILE A 465 0.84 26.90 9.99
N GLU A 466 -0.38 27.20 9.54
CA GLU A 466 -1.22 28.29 10.11
C GLU A 466 -1.53 28.10 11.61
N HIS A 467 -1.33 26.89 12.15
CA HIS A 467 -1.53 26.55 13.58
C HIS A 467 -0.24 26.52 14.41
N VAL A 468 0.92 26.87 13.84
CA VAL A 468 2.24 26.74 14.50
C VAL A 468 2.69 28.02 15.21
N LEU A 469 2.02 29.16 14.98
CA LEU A 469 2.29 30.38 15.76
C LEU A 469 1.80 30.18 17.20
N GLU A 470 2.71 29.80 18.10
CA GLU A 470 2.44 29.68 19.54
C GLU A 470 1.91 31.02 20.08
N PRO A 471 1.00 31.02 21.07
CA PRO A 471 0.40 32.25 21.61
C PRO A 471 1.43 33.30 22.06
N GLU A 472 2.61 32.85 22.50
CA GLU A 472 3.73 33.69 22.93
C GLU A 472 4.37 34.43 21.74
N VAL A 473 4.60 33.75 20.61
CA VAL A 473 5.13 34.36 19.37
C VAL A 473 4.12 35.33 18.76
N VAL A 474 2.82 34.99 18.84
CA VAL A 474 1.74 35.89 18.41
C VAL A 474 1.76 37.18 19.25
N ALA A 475 1.92 37.08 20.57
CA ALA A 475 2.00 38.24 21.46
C ALA A 475 3.25 39.11 21.18
N GLU A 476 4.39 38.49 20.89
CA GLU A 476 5.63 39.20 20.51
C GLU A 476 5.47 39.94 19.17
N LEU A 477 4.90 39.30 18.15
CA LEU A 477 4.61 39.94 16.86
C LEU A 477 3.58 41.07 17.00
N GLU A 478 2.58 40.90 17.87
CA GLU A 478 1.60 41.94 18.20
C GLU A 478 2.24 43.14 18.92
N ASP A 479 3.21 42.92 19.81
CA ASP A 479 3.94 43.99 20.49
C ASP A 479 4.85 44.76 19.51
N LEU A 480 5.55 44.05 18.61
CA LEU A 480 6.31 44.67 17.52
C LEU A 480 5.43 45.54 16.60
N LEU A 481 4.17 45.15 16.40
CA LEU A 481 3.19 45.92 15.64
C LEU A 481 2.67 47.16 16.38
N GLN A 482 2.55 47.13 17.71
CA GLN A 482 2.15 48.30 18.51
C GLN A 482 3.19 49.43 18.49
N HIS A 483 4.46 49.09 18.23
CA HIS A 483 5.54 50.06 18.03
C HIS A 483 5.61 50.62 16.60
N SER A 484 4.77 50.11 15.69
CA SER A 484 4.54 50.65 14.34
C SER A 484 3.33 51.61 14.36
N PRO A 485 3.35 52.75 13.65
CA PRO A 485 2.45 53.89 13.90
C PRO A 485 0.95 53.70 13.58
N SER A 486 0.50 52.49 13.23
CA SER A 486 -0.88 52.24 12.80
C SER A 486 -1.68 51.50 13.88
N ARG A 487 -2.53 52.23 14.62
CA ARG A 487 -3.58 51.71 15.54
C ARG A 487 -4.72 51.02 14.76
N VAL A 488 -4.43 50.02 13.94
CA VAL A 488 -5.43 49.28 13.15
C VAL A 488 -5.49 47.83 13.66
N GLN A 489 -6.70 47.29 13.86
CA GLN A 489 -6.92 45.91 14.37
C GLN A 489 -6.32 44.81 13.47
N VAL A 490 -6.01 45.16 12.22
CA VAL A 490 -5.29 44.34 11.24
C VAL A 490 -4.04 45.13 10.83
N PRO A 491 -2.82 44.55 10.92
CA PRO A 491 -1.57 45.18 10.49
C PRO A 491 -1.63 45.65 9.05
N GLU A 492 -0.94 46.73 8.65
CA GLU A 492 -0.84 47.10 7.23
C GLU A 492 -0.08 46.05 6.41
N SER A 493 -0.38 45.98 5.11
CA SER A 493 0.30 45.07 4.19
C SER A 493 1.79 45.44 4.08
N PRO A 494 2.74 44.48 4.25
CA PRO A 494 4.17 44.75 4.09
C PRO A 494 4.56 45.01 2.62
N HIS A 495 3.68 44.69 1.67
CA HIS A 495 3.88 44.97 0.25
C HIS A 495 2.98 46.13 -0.20
N PRO A 496 3.47 47.03 -1.07
CA PRO A 496 2.65 48.09 -1.66
C PRO A 496 1.49 47.45 -2.42
N LEU A 497 0.28 47.85 -2.04
CA LEU A 497 -0.95 47.39 -2.67
C LEU A 497 -1.13 48.19 -3.96
N ASP A 498 -0.84 47.57 -5.10
CA ASP A 498 -0.85 48.24 -6.41
C ASP A 498 -2.16 49.02 -6.64
N HIS A 499 -2.05 50.34 -6.75
CA HIS A 499 -3.17 51.26 -7.02
C HIS A 499 -3.35 51.30 -8.54
N GLY A 500 -4.20 50.42 -9.07
CA GLY A 500 -4.46 50.35 -10.50
C GLY A 500 -5.13 51.62 -11.04
N GLY A 501 -4.33 52.62 -11.38
CA GLY A 501 -4.62 53.63 -12.38
C GLY A 501 -3.83 53.27 -13.63
N ALA A 502 -4.53 53.12 -14.75
CA ALA A 502 -3.91 52.89 -16.06
C ALA A 502 -2.93 54.02 -16.37
N GLU A 503 -1.63 53.74 -16.39
CA GLU A 503 -0.68 54.48 -17.21
C GLU A 503 0.52 53.60 -17.59
N ASP A 504 0.88 53.77 -18.85
CA ASP A 504 1.77 52.98 -19.68
C ASP A 504 3.24 53.12 -19.23
N SER A 505 3.92 52.00 -18.95
CA SER A 505 5.36 51.91 -19.21
C SER A 505 5.78 50.46 -19.41
N GLY A 506 6.14 50.16 -20.66
CA GLY A 506 6.66 48.87 -21.05
C GLY A 506 7.99 48.55 -20.37
N SER A 507 8.08 47.36 -19.80
CA SER A 507 9.30 46.57 -19.79
C SER A 507 8.91 45.10 -19.65
N GLY A 508 8.84 44.42 -20.80
CA GLY A 508 8.56 43.00 -20.85
C GLY A 508 9.78 42.21 -20.37
N ALA A 509 9.65 41.57 -19.20
CA ALA A 509 10.48 40.42 -18.84
C ALA A 509 9.64 39.15 -19.01
N LYS A 510 9.61 38.63 -20.24
CA LYS A 510 9.22 37.25 -20.52
C LYS A 510 10.24 36.33 -19.85
N ILE A 511 9.85 35.61 -18.80
CA ILE A 511 10.51 34.35 -18.45
C ILE A 511 9.70 33.26 -19.16
N SER A 512 10.17 32.91 -20.35
CA SER A 512 9.76 31.74 -21.12
C SER A 512 10.22 30.48 -20.39
N VAL A 513 9.27 29.67 -19.96
CA VAL A 513 9.50 28.25 -19.69
C VAL A 513 9.55 27.57 -21.05
N ASP A 514 10.75 27.26 -21.52
CA ASP A 514 10.96 26.47 -22.74
C ASP A 514 11.15 25.02 -22.34
N ASP A 515 10.15 24.19 -22.67
CA ASP A 515 10.27 22.75 -22.77
C ASP A 515 11.15 22.43 -23.98
N SER A 516 12.35 21.87 -23.74
CA SER A 516 13.08 21.18 -24.81
C SER A 516 13.71 19.88 -24.29
N VAL A 517 13.07 18.80 -24.71
CA VAL A 517 13.60 17.45 -24.82
C VAL A 517 14.52 17.41 -26.04
N SER A 518 15.80 17.09 -25.86
CA SER A 518 16.66 16.32 -26.78
C SER A 518 18.06 16.24 -26.16
N ASP A 519 18.50 15.05 -25.77
CA ASP A 519 19.35 14.17 -26.60
C ASP A 519 20.82 14.64 -26.63
N SER A 520 21.69 13.85 -25.99
CA SER A 520 23.15 13.93 -26.16
C SER A 520 23.77 12.57 -25.88
N GLN A 521 23.82 11.76 -26.94
CA GLN A 521 24.98 10.92 -27.20
C GLN A 521 26.17 11.82 -27.59
N GLU A 522 27.35 11.63 -26.98
CA GLU A 522 28.59 11.23 -27.67
C GLU A 522 29.81 11.20 -26.72
N THR A 523 30.36 9.99 -26.58
CA THR A 523 31.78 9.57 -26.65
C THR A 523 32.93 10.42 -26.06
N SER A 524 33.68 9.79 -25.14
CA SER A 524 35.13 9.48 -25.10
C SER A 524 36.17 10.45 -25.68
N PRO A 525 37.41 10.53 -25.11
CA PRO A 525 38.32 9.39 -24.85
C PRO A 525 38.27 8.79 -23.44
#